data_AF-A0A3S3CP53-F1
#
_entry.id   AF-A0A3S3CP53-F1
#
_cell.length_a   1.000
_cell.length_b   1.000
_cell.length_c   1.000
_cell.angle_alpha   90.00
_cell.angle_beta   90.00
_cell.angle_gamma   90.00
#
_symmetry.space_group_name_H-M   'P 1'
#
loop_
_entity.id
_entity.type
_entity.pdbx_description
1 polymer ?
#
loop_
_entity_poly.entity_id
_entity_poly.type
_entity_poly.pdbx_seq_one_letter_code
_entity_poly.pdbx_strand_id
1 'polypeptide(L)' 'MTTKPQIVVKTVIVKEKVPANLIQSCPKKWRKAGGPEKTEDFVVRGDVNEAGLDTCSAQVDGVREWNAGL' A
#
# COMPACT_ATOMS: atom_id res chain seq x y z
N MET A 1 -15.58 55.87 -14.44
CA MET A 1 -16.42 54.67 -14.24
C MET A 1 -15.52 53.58 -13.68
N THR A 2 -15.80 53.09 -12.48
CA THR A 2 -14.96 52.10 -11.80
C THR A 2 -15.48 50.71 -12.11
N THR A 3 -14.70 49.92 -12.85
CA THR A 3 -15.10 48.57 -13.27
C THR A 3 -15.20 47.68 -12.03
N LYS A 4 -16.37 47.04 -11.85
CA LYS A 4 -16.63 46.10 -10.75
C LYS A 4 -15.68 44.89 -10.90
N PRO A 5 -15.02 44.40 -9.84
CA PRO A 5 -14.13 43.26 -9.95
C PRO A 5 -14.91 42.00 -10.36
N GLN A 6 -14.41 41.29 -11.37
CA GLN A 6 -14.94 39.98 -11.75
C GLN A 6 -14.42 38.94 -10.77
N ILE A 7 -15.34 38.20 -10.16
CA ILE A 7 -15.02 37.05 -9.29
C ILE A 7 -14.89 35.83 -10.20
N VAL A 8 -13.69 35.26 -10.26
CA VAL A 8 -13.43 34.00 -10.97
C VAL A 8 -13.49 32.86 -9.95
N VAL A 9 -14.45 31.94 -10.11
CA VAL A 9 -14.58 30.75 -9.26
C VAL A 9 -13.92 29.57 -9.98
N LYS A 10 -12.93 28.94 -9.35
CA LYS A 10 -12.28 27.71 -9.84
C LYS A 10 -12.60 26.54 -8.91
N THR A 11 -13.27 25.53 -9.45
CA THR A 11 -13.46 24.25 -8.75
C THR A 11 -12.21 23.39 -8.91
N VAL A 12 -11.64 22.94 -7.80
CA VAL A 12 -10.50 22.00 -7.78
C VAL A 12 -10.95 20.74 -7.08
N ILE A 13 -10.81 19.59 -7.75
CA ILE A 13 -11.03 18.28 -7.13
C ILE A 13 -9.71 17.86 -6.51
N VAL A 14 -9.65 17.85 -5.18
CA VAL A 14 -8.50 17.34 -4.43
C VAL A 14 -8.81 15.89 -4.07
N LYS A 15 -8.04 14.94 -4.62
CA LYS A 15 -8.07 13.54 -4.17
C LYS A 15 -7.18 13.43 -2.95
N GLU A 16 -7.76 13.09 -1.79
CA GLU A 16 -6.97 12.82 -0.59
C GLU A 16 -6.00 11.67 -0.87
N LYS A 17 -4.75 11.85 -0.42
CA LYS A 17 -3.71 10.83 -0.55
C LYS A 17 -3.68 10.01 0.73
N VAL A 18 -3.56 8.69 0.57
CA VAL A 18 -3.37 7.77 1.70
C VAL A 18 -1.98 8.02 2.32
N PRO A 19 -1.87 8.16 3.65
CA PRO A 19 -0.59 8.23 4.34
C PRO A 19 0.35 7.08 3.96
N ALA A 20 1.63 7.40 3.73
CA ALA A 20 2.60 6.44 3.18
C ALA A 20 2.78 5.18 4.03
N ASN A 21 2.67 5.30 5.36
CA ASN A 21 2.76 4.17 6.29
C ASN A 21 1.58 3.20 6.18
N LEU A 22 0.44 3.61 5.64
CA LEU A 22 -0.74 2.76 5.45
C LEU A 22 -0.74 2.01 4.11
N ILE A 23 0.14 2.37 3.18
CA ILE A 23 0.31 1.70 1.87
C ILE A 23 1.72 1.14 1.69
N GLN A 24 2.48 1.00 2.77
CA GLN A 24 3.78 0.36 2.78
C GLN A 24 3.64 -1.12 2.41
N SER A 25 4.53 -1.65 1.59
CA SER A 25 4.47 -3.05 1.16
C SER A 25 4.49 -4.00 2.35
N CYS A 26 3.63 -5.04 2.28
CA CYS A 26 3.66 -6.12 3.27
C CYS A 26 5.02 -6.85 3.20
N PRO A 27 5.47 -7.45 4.32
CA PRO A 27 6.65 -8.30 4.33
C PRO A 27 6.56 -9.41 3.28
N LYS A 28 7.70 -9.75 2.68
CA LYS A 28 7.75 -10.89 1.75
C LYS A 28 7.61 -12.19 2.53
N LYS A 29 7.04 -13.19 1.86
CA LYS A 29 7.04 -14.57 2.36
C LYS A 29 8.45 -15.03 2.67
N TRP A 30 8.59 -15.82 3.73
CA TRP A 30 9.83 -16.55 3.98
C TRP A 30 10.07 -17.55 2.85
N ARG A 31 11.32 -17.61 2.38
CA ARG A 31 11.73 -18.56 1.36
C ARG A 31 13.18 -18.94 1.56
N LYS A 32 13.46 -20.24 1.56
CA LYS A 32 14.79 -20.83 1.48
C LYS A 32 14.82 -21.82 0.32
N ALA A 33 15.91 -21.85 -0.45
CA ALA A 33 16.07 -22.82 -1.52
C ALA A 33 16.04 -24.25 -0.94
N GLY A 34 15.18 -25.11 -1.48
CA GLY A 34 14.97 -26.47 -0.95
C GLY A 34 14.02 -26.56 0.25
N GLY A 35 13.47 -25.44 0.75
CA GLY A 35 12.56 -25.41 1.88
C GLY A 35 13.26 -25.35 3.25
N PRO A 36 12.51 -25.51 4.34
CA PRO A 36 13.07 -25.57 5.69
C PRO A 36 13.88 -26.85 5.89
N GLU A 37 15.07 -26.71 6.46
CA GLU A 37 16.07 -27.76 6.66
C GLU A 37 16.36 -28.00 8.15
N LYS A 38 16.26 -26.94 8.97
CA LYS A 38 16.52 -26.96 10.41
C LYS A 38 15.31 -26.50 11.20
N THR A 39 15.23 -26.86 12.47
CA THR A 39 14.15 -26.41 13.38
C THR A 39 14.02 -24.89 13.40
N GLU A 40 15.15 -24.17 13.37
CA GLU A 40 15.18 -22.70 13.28
C GLU A 40 14.43 -22.17 12.05
N ASP A 41 14.48 -22.86 10.90
CA ASP A 41 13.77 -22.43 9.69
C ASP A 41 12.25 -22.43 9.91
N PHE A 42 11.73 -23.30 10.77
CA PHE A 42 10.31 -23.33 11.12
C PHE A 42 9.93 -22.23 12.12
N VAL A 43 10.82 -21.87 13.04
CA VAL A 43 10.62 -20.74 13.96
C VAL A 43 10.56 -19.44 13.14
N VAL A 44 11.55 -19.21 12.28
CA VAL A 44 11.62 -18.02 11.41
C VAL A 44 10.48 -17.99 10.37
N ARG A 45 10.05 -19.15 9.86
CA ARG A 45 8.89 -19.24 8.95
C ARG A 45 7.56 -18.96 9.66
N GLY A 46 7.41 -19.41 10.91
CA GLY A 46 6.17 -19.28 11.68
C GLY A 46 5.70 -17.84 11.82
N ASP A 47 6.64 -16.89 11.85
CA ASP A 47 6.38 -15.45 11.91
C ASP A 47 5.74 -14.88 10.62
N VAL A 48 5.74 -15.64 9.53
CA VAL A 48 5.25 -15.21 8.20
C VAL A 48 4.38 -16.28 7.55
N ASN A 49 3.13 -16.37 8.00
CA ASN A 49 2.13 -17.23 7.39
C ASN A 49 1.87 -16.82 5.92
N GLU A 50 2.22 -17.70 4.97
CA GLU A 50 2.28 -17.38 3.53
C GLU A 50 0.94 -16.87 2.96
N ALA A 51 -0.17 -17.50 3.32
CA ALA A 51 -1.50 -17.13 2.80
C ALA A 51 -2.00 -15.78 3.34
N GLY A 52 -1.65 -15.46 4.60
CA GLY A 52 -1.99 -14.18 5.22
C GLY A 52 -1.22 -13.03 4.58
N LEU A 53 0.07 -13.24 4.25
CA LEU A 53 0.89 -12.23 3.58
C LEU A 53 0.46 -11.98 2.14
N ASP A 54 0.02 -13.00 1.40
CA ASP A 54 -0.53 -12.81 0.04
C ASP A 54 -1.75 -11.90 0.06
N THR A 55 -2.67 -12.18 0.96
CA THR A 55 -3.92 -11.42 1.08
C THR A 55 -3.63 -9.98 1.50
N CYS A 56 -2.74 -9.79 2.48
CA CYS A 56 -2.23 -8.47 2.88
C CYS A 56 -1.65 -7.72 1.68
N SER A 57 -0.73 -8.35 0.95
CA SER A 57 -0.04 -7.71 -0.18
C SER A 57 -1.04 -7.27 -1.25
N ALA A 58 -1.95 -8.15 -1.64
CA ALA A 58 -2.96 -7.85 -2.67
C ALA A 58 -3.85 -6.66 -2.27
N GLN A 59 -4.27 -6.59 -1.00
CA GLN A 59 -5.08 -5.47 -0.51
C GLN A 59 -4.30 -4.16 -0.52
N VAL A 60 -3.08 -4.16 0.02
CA VAL A 60 -2.24 -2.97 0.11
C VAL A 60 -1.83 -2.47 -1.28
N ASP A 61 -1.50 -3.37 -2.19
CA ASP A 61 -1.15 -3.03 -3.57
C ASP A 61 -2.33 -2.40 -4.31
N GLY A 62 -3.55 -2.92 -4.14
CA GLY A 62 -4.76 -2.30 -4.69
C GLY A 62 -5.04 -0.90 -4.13
N VAL A 63 -4.89 -0.69 -2.82
CA VAL A 63 -5.02 0.65 -2.20
C VAL A 63 -3.94 1.60 -2.72
N ARG A 64 -2.71 1.11 -2.91
CA ARG A 64 -1.60 1.89 -3.46
C ARG A 64 -1.89 2.33 -4.90
N GLU A 65 -2.40 1.43 -5.74
CA GLU A 65 -2.78 1.71 -7.13
C GLU A 65 -3.90 2.76 -7.18
N TRP A 66 -4.97 2.58 -6.39
CA TRP A 66 -6.05 3.56 -6.26
C TRP A 66 -5.53 4.94 -5.81
N ASN A 67 -4.62 4.95 -4.83
CA ASN A 67 -3.99 6.17 -4.34
C ASN A 67 -3.11 6.84 -5.41
N ALA A 68 -2.49 6.07 -6.30
CA ALA A 68 -1.71 6.57 -7.43
C ALA A 68 -2.59 7.18 -8.55
N GLY A 69 -3.89 6.93 -8.52
CA GLY A 69 -4.85 7.46 -9.48
C GLY A 69 -5.22 6.51 -10.60
N LEU A 70 -4.90 5.22 -10.44
CA LEU A 70 -5.45 4.12 -11.24
C LEU A 70 -6.88 3.77 -10.79
#